data_AF-A0A382MNE6-F1
#
_entry.id   AF-A0A382MNE6-F1
#
_cell.length_a   1.000
_cell.length_b   1.000
_cell.length_c   1.000
_cell.angle_alpha   90.00
_cell.angle_beta   90.00
_cell.angle_gamma   90.00
#
_symmetry.space_group_name_H-M   'P 1'
#
loop_
_entity.id
_entity.type
_entity.pdbx_description
1 polymer ?
#
loop_
_entity_poly.entity_id
_entity_poly.type
_entity_poly.pdbx_seq_one_letter_code
_entity_poly.pdbx_strand_id
1 'polypeptide(L)'
;DGGADSACATHPQWMPVNCTTPLWVWSNDREYVTIEEAEAAHALWTGCAHFSDAGNLCSLDGTGYVSTQFFTMGGCNTNWLMIYEDGNTLDCANHDGDFIRRLVMDPNGCYDYSGSAFADADDPVEYNSSLDISGFQFDVDGASTSGGDRDPELVEDCSDEYPDCFENYVDECGECNGDGPAEHYDCDGNCLVELDCAGNCCVIGEEGCYWQETGPCGEEGPNNGTDSCGVCGGDNSSCADCAGVPCSDAYVDNCGVCDDDPTNDCVQGCDGVWGGGAEIDECGVCDGDGSSCADTDGDGCTDDIDDAPMEWDDDYDADGLPDDCDADDDNDGAEDSADSNDNNEYVCSDIDGDTCDDCSFGSFDPYNDGPDYNENGICDE
;
A
#
# COMPACT_ATOMS: atom_id res chain seq x y z
N ASP A 1 11.24 -26.16 -46.85
CA ASP A 1 10.78 -27.46 -46.31
C ASP A 1 10.60 -27.29 -44.81
N GLY A 2 9.39 -27.20 -44.27
CA GLY A 2 8.31 -28.18 -44.45
C GLY A 2 8.45 -29.31 -43.43
N GLY A 3 8.78 -29.00 -42.16
CA GLY A 3 8.69 -29.95 -41.06
C GLY A 3 7.22 -30.19 -40.75
N ALA A 4 6.75 -31.42 -40.99
CA ALA A 4 5.38 -31.78 -40.71
C ALA A 4 5.09 -31.62 -39.22
N ASP A 5 4.12 -30.78 -38.87
CA ASP A 5 3.52 -30.67 -37.54
C ASP A 5 3.09 -32.06 -37.06
N SER A 6 3.98 -32.72 -36.33
CA SER A 6 3.63 -33.98 -35.69
C SER A 6 2.77 -33.65 -34.49
N ALA A 7 1.59 -34.27 -34.41
CA ALA A 7 0.67 -34.06 -33.30
C ALA A 7 1.43 -34.15 -31.97
N CYS A 8 1.19 -33.18 -31.07
CA CYS A 8 1.90 -33.00 -29.81
C CYS A 8 2.00 -34.30 -28.99
N ALA A 9 0.95 -35.13 -29.04
CA ALA A 9 0.90 -36.45 -28.38
C ALA A 9 2.00 -37.43 -28.82
N THR A 10 2.62 -37.21 -29.97
CA THR A 10 3.68 -38.06 -30.53
C THR A 10 5.03 -37.35 -30.65
N HIS A 11 5.08 -36.05 -30.31
CA HIS A 11 6.29 -35.24 -30.42
C HIS A 11 7.19 -35.43 -29.17
N PRO A 12 8.46 -35.83 -29.30
CA PRO A 12 9.30 -36.23 -28.17
C PRO A 12 9.69 -35.08 -27.23
N GLN A 13 9.58 -33.84 -27.71
CA GLN A 13 9.89 -32.61 -26.96
C GLN A 13 8.69 -32.02 -26.21
N TRP A 14 7.50 -32.61 -26.32
CA TRP A 14 6.29 -32.06 -25.70
C TRP A 14 5.64 -33.10 -24.80
N MET A 15 5.04 -32.64 -23.70
CA MET A 15 4.28 -33.46 -22.77
C MET A 15 2.95 -32.79 -22.42
N PRO A 16 1.88 -33.55 -22.16
CA PRO A 16 0.58 -32.97 -21.85
C PRO A 16 0.61 -32.20 -20.52
N VAL A 17 -0.11 -31.08 -20.50
CA VAL A 17 -0.48 -30.34 -19.28
C VAL A 17 -1.31 -31.24 -18.36
N ASN A 18 -1.17 -31.08 -17.05
CA ASN A 18 -1.88 -31.93 -16.07
C ASN A 18 -2.60 -31.18 -14.93
N CYS A 19 -2.64 -29.85 -14.97
CA CYS A 19 -3.29 -29.01 -13.97
C CYS A 19 -3.81 -27.70 -14.58
N THR A 20 -4.81 -27.10 -13.93
CA THR A 20 -5.35 -25.77 -14.27
C THR A 20 -4.72 -24.70 -13.37
N THR A 21 -4.31 -23.57 -13.93
CA THR A 21 -3.83 -22.41 -13.16
C THR A 21 -4.45 -21.11 -13.68
N PRO A 22 -5.01 -20.25 -12.82
CA PRO A 22 -5.50 -18.93 -13.25
C PRO A 22 -4.38 -17.89 -13.37
N LEU A 23 -3.13 -18.26 -13.09
CA LEU A 23 -1.94 -17.39 -13.03
C LEU A 23 -0.75 -18.09 -13.69
N TRP A 24 0.30 -17.31 -14.02
CA TRP A 24 1.58 -17.83 -14.52
C TRP A 24 1.54 -18.40 -15.94
N VAL A 25 0.77 -17.76 -16.82
CA VAL A 25 0.85 -17.93 -18.28
C VAL A 25 1.29 -16.60 -18.87
N TRP A 26 2.32 -16.63 -19.72
CA TRP A 26 2.95 -15.43 -20.27
C TRP A 26 3.11 -15.49 -21.78
N SER A 27 3.13 -14.33 -22.40
CA SER A 27 3.81 -14.10 -23.67
C SER A 27 5.23 -13.61 -23.42
N ASN A 28 6.21 -14.08 -24.19
CA ASN A 28 7.57 -13.53 -24.18
C ASN A 28 7.78 -12.36 -25.15
N ASP A 29 6.69 -11.87 -25.73
CA ASP A 29 6.64 -10.67 -26.55
C ASP A 29 5.40 -9.84 -26.16
N ARG A 30 5.61 -8.57 -25.80
CA ARG A 30 4.56 -7.65 -25.36
C ARG A 30 3.61 -7.23 -26.50
N GLU A 31 3.94 -7.51 -27.76
CA GLU A 31 3.02 -7.32 -28.88
C GLU A 31 1.82 -8.28 -28.80
N TYR A 32 2.02 -9.48 -28.26
CA TYR A 32 0.98 -10.51 -28.18
C TYR A 32 0.33 -10.53 -26.80
N VAL A 33 -0.85 -9.90 -26.71
CA VAL A 33 -1.56 -9.66 -25.44
C VAL A 33 -2.67 -10.67 -25.16
N THR A 34 -2.97 -11.54 -26.13
CA THR A 34 -3.96 -12.62 -26.01
C THR A 34 -3.31 -13.99 -26.19
N ILE A 35 -3.96 -15.03 -25.68
CA ILE A 35 -3.49 -16.42 -25.81
C ILE A 35 -3.43 -16.82 -27.28
N GLU A 36 -4.44 -16.47 -28.06
CA GLU A 36 -4.52 -16.81 -29.48
C GLU A 36 -3.40 -16.17 -30.30
N GLU A 37 -3.06 -14.91 -30.02
CA GLU A 37 -1.96 -14.21 -30.70
C GLU A 37 -0.60 -14.77 -30.29
N ALA A 38 -0.38 -14.97 -28.99
CA ALA A 38 0.87 -15.50 -28.46
C ALA A 38 1.10 -16.95 -28.92
N GLU A 39 0.05 -17.76 -28.99
CA GLU A 39 0.10 -19.12 -29.53
C GLU A 39 0.46 -19.12 -31.02
N ALA A 40 -0.22 -18.29 -31.82
CA ALA A 40 0.06 -18.20 -33.26
C ALA A 40 1.50 -17.74 -33.56
N ALA A 41 2.11 -16.97 -32.64
CA ALA A 41 3.49 -16.51 -32.73
C ALA A 41 4.50 -17.43 -32.03
N HIS A 42 4.07 -18.56 -31.47
CA HIS A 42 4.91 -19.46 -30.66
C HIS A 42 5.58 -18.80 -29.45
N ALA A 43 4.94 -17.77 -28.91
CA ALA A 43 5.42 -16.91 -27.85
C ALA A 43 4.82 -17.23 -26.47
N LEU A 44 4.08 -18.34 -26.33
CA LEU A 44 3.34 -18.68 -25.10
C LEU A 44 4.16 -19.56 -24.14
N TRP A 45 4.11 -19.23 -22.85
CA TRP A 45 4.90 -19.85 -21.79
C TRP A 45 4.10 -20.05 -20.50
N THR A 46 4.53 -21.00 -19.67
CA THR A 46 3.91 -21.28 -18.37
C THR A 46 4.91 -21.81 -17.34
N GLY A 47 4.57 -21.69 -16.06
CA GLY A 47 5.34 -22.19 -14.92
C GLY A 47 6.05 -21.11 -14.09
N CYS A 48 6.09 -21.27 -12.77
CA CYS A 48 6.75 -20.35 -11.86
C CYS A 48 7.41 -21.17 -10.75
N ALA A 49 8.75 -21.18 -10.70
CA ALA A 49 9.49 -21.57 -9.51
C ALA A 49 10.90 -20.96 -9.50
N HIS A 50 11.14 -20.14 -8.49
CA HIS A 50 12.47 -19.67 -8.13
C HIS A 50 13.26 -20.84 -7.51
N PHE A 51 14.37 -21.22 -8.16
CA PHE A 51 15.42 -22.10 -7.62
C PHE A 51 15.06 -23.55 -7.23
N SER A 52 13.96 -24.11 -7.71
CA SER A 52 13.71 -25.57 -7.70
C SER A 52 12.74 -25.99 -8.80
N ASP A 53 12.71 -27.28 -9.17
CA ASP A 53 11.83 -27.80 -10.23
C ASP A 53 10.37 -27.38 -9.98
N ALA A 54 9.90 -26.41 -10.77
CA ALA A 54 8.51 -25.98 -10.80
C ALA A 54 7.67 -27.19 -11.23
N GLY A 55 6.96 -27.81 -10.30
CA GLY A 55 5.93 -28.81 -10.60
C GLY A 55 4.73 -28.26 -11.39
N ASN A 56 4.82 -27.04 -11.92
CA ASN A 56 3.77 -26.33 -12.62
C ASN A 56 3.77 -26.72 -14.11
N LEU A 57 3.08 -27.81 -14.39
CA LEU A 57 2.72 -28.31 -15.72
C LEU A 57 1.33 -27.80 -16.11
N CYS A 58 0.99 -26.58 -15.71
CA CYS A 58 -0.38 -26.07 -15.74
C CYS A 58 -0.62 -25.13 -16.92
N SER A 59 -1.86 -25.06 -17.38
CA SER A 59 -2.35 -24.02 -18.30
C SER A 59 -3.64 -23.42 -17.76
N LEU A 60 -4.19 -22.39 -18.41
CA LEU A 60 -5.41 -21.71 -17.96
C LEU A 60 -6.58 -22.68 -17.79
N ASP A 61 -6.81 -23.55 -18.79
CA ASP A 61 -7.94 -24.49 -18.82
C ASP A 61 -7.53 -25.95 -18.53
N GLY A 62 -6.26 -26.18 -18.23
CA GLY A 62 -5.71 -27.51 -17.94
C GLY A 62 -5.53 -28.39 -19.18
N THR A 63 -5.63 -27.80 -20.36
CA THR A 63 -5.36 -28.47 -21.65
C THR A 63 -4.07 -27.95 -22.28
N GLY A 64 -3.68 -28.55 -23.42
CA GLY A 64 -2.46 -28.20 -24.12
C GLY A 64 -1.24 -29.04 -23.73
N TYR A 65 -0.08 -28.60 -24.20
CA TYR A 65 1.19 -29.30 -24.11
C TYR A 65 2.29 -28.32 -23.73
N VAL A 66 3.20 -28.77 -22.89
CA VAL A 66 4.40 -28.01 -22.49
C VAL A 66 5.68 -28.68 -22.97
N SER A 67 6.72 -27.89 -23.19
CA SER A 67 8.05 -28.41 -23.52
C SER A 67 8.55 -29.37 -22.44
N THR A 68 9.31 -30.41 -22.80
CA THR A 68 9.96 -31.32 -21.84
C THR A 68 11.19 -30.71 -21.18
N GLN A 69 11.75 -29.65 -21.77
CA GLN A 69 12.83 -28.85 -21.21
C GLN A 69 12.31 -27.61 -20.46
N PHE A 70 13.04 -27.19 -19.42
CA PHE A 70 12.87 -25.90 -18.73
C PHE A 70 13.78 -24.83 -19.33
N PHE A 71 13.33 -23.58 -19.26
CA PHE A 71 14.04 -22.38 -19.66
C PHE A 71 14.04 -21.39 -18.50
N THR A 72 14.97 -20.44 -18.51
CA THR A 72 15.02 -19.37 -17.52
C THR A 72 14.43 -18.11 -18.14
N MET A 73 13.49 -17.47 -17.44
CA MET A 73 12.95 -16.19 -17.84
C MET A 73 14.00 -15.09 -17.67
N GLY A 74 14.20 -14.26 -18.70
CA GLY A 74 15.09 -13.12 -18.65
C GLY A 74 14.50 -11.91 -19.38
N GLY A 75 14.72 -10.72 -18.84
CA GLY A 75 14.14 -9.48 -19.35
C GLY A 75 12.64 -9.39 -19.11
N CYS A 76 12.16 -9.90 -17.97
CA CYS A 76 10.76 -10.00 -17.56
C CYS A 76 9.99 -8.69 -17.76
N ASN A 77 10.53 -7.57 -17.25
CA ASN A 77 9.87 -6.26 -17.37
C ASN A 77 10.09 -5.57 -18.74
N THR A 78 10.87 -6.14 -19.66
CA THR A 78 11.09 -5.58 -21.00
C THR A 78 10.34 -6.34 -22.09
N ASN A 79 10.33 -7.67 -22.01
CA ASN A 79 9.89 -8.53 -23.11
C ASN A 79 8.63 -9.33 -22.78
N TRP A 80 8.32 -9.56 -21.50
CA TRP A 80 7.28 -10.50 -21.09
C TRP A 80 6.02 -9.82 -20.61
N LEU A 81 4.89 -10.49 -20.81
CA LEU A 81 3.58 -10.04 -20.35
C LEU A 81 2.76 -11.23 -19.85
N MET A 82 2.21 -11.15 -18.64
CA MET A 82 1.30 -12.18 -18.12
C MET A 82 -0.09 -12.01 -18.74
N ILE A 83 -0.69 -13.09 -19.21
CA ILE A 83 -1.99 -13.10 -19.89
C ILE A 83 -3.01 -13.89 -19.06
N TYR A 84 -4.18 -13.31 -18.87
CA TYR A 84 -5.30 -13.93 -18.16
C TYR A 84 -6.38 -14.44 -19.13
N GLU A 85 -7.22 -15.37 -18.67
CA GLU A 85 -8.33 -15.96 -19.45
C GLU A 85 -9.38 -14.92 -19.86
N ASP A 86 -9.52 -13.82 -19.12
CA ASP A 86 -10.42 -12.71 -19.41
C ASP A 86 -9.83 -11.67 -20.38
N GLY A 87 -8.63 -11.92 -20.91
CA GLY A 87 -7.90 -11.03 -21.82
C GLY A 87 -7.23 -9.84 -21.14
N ASN A 88 -7.25 -9.77 -19.80
CA ASN A 88 -6.44 -8.81 -19.08
C ASN A 88 -4.96 -9.22 -19.15
N THR A 89 -4.08 -8.25 -18.96
CA THR A 89 -2.64 -8.46 -18.91
C THR A 89 -2.02 -7.76 -17.71
N LEU A 90 -0.93 -8.32 -17.20
CA LEU A 90 -0.13 -7.72 -16.13
C LEU A 90 1.35 -7.79 -16.51
N ASP A 91 2.10 -6.81 -16.02
CA ASP A 91 3.55 -6.87 -16.10
C ASP A 91 4.09 -8.11 -15.37
N CYS A 92 5.25 -8.57 -15.78
CA CYS A 92 5.86 -9.83 -15.41
C CYS A 92 6.29 -9.89 -13.92
N ALA A 93 6.13 -8.81 -13.16
CA ALA A 93 6.14 -8.77 -11.69
C ALA A 93 7.42 -9.29 -11.02
N ASN A 94 8.59 -8.99 -11.61
CA ASN A 94 9.93 -9.35 -11.12
C ASN A 94 10.22 -10.85 -11.07
N HIS A 95 9.59 -11.63 -11.94
CA HIS A 95 9.87 -13.06 -12.15
C HIS A 95 11.11 -13.32 -13.04
N ASP A 96 12.07 -12.38 -13.08
CA ASP A 96 13.36 -12.63 -13.73
C ASP A 96 14.10 -13.77 -13.01
N GLY A 97 14.63 -14.72 -13.79
CA GLY A 97 15.31 -15.90 -13.28
C GLY A 97 14.40 -17.10 -13.00
N ASP A 98 13.10 -17.01 -13.26
CA ASP A 98 12.18 -18.12 -13.04
C ASP A 98 12.32 -19.25 -14.06
N PHE A 99 12.12 -20.49 -13.61
CA PHE A 99 12.02 -21.64 -14.51
C PHE A 99 10.64 -21.72 -15.16
N ILE A 100 10.62 -21.59 -16.49
CA ILE A 100 9.43 -21.62 -17.34
C ILE A 100 9.53 -22.70 -18.42
N ARG A 101 8.38 -23.02 -19.02
CA ARG A 101 8.26 -23.96 -20.15
C ARG A 101 7.47 -23.32 -21.28
N ARG A 102 7.76 -23.71 -22.51
CA ARG A 102 6.93 -23.34 -23.68
C ARG A 102 5.57 -24.00 -23.53
N LEU A 103 4.51 -23.31 -23.92
CA LEU A 103 3.13 -23.79 -23.88
C LEU A 103 2.52 -23.72 -25.29
N VAL A 104 1.78 -24.76 -25.67
CA VAL A 104 0.95 -24.80 -26.88
C VAL A 104 -0.42 -25.34 -26.48
N MET A 105 -1.50 -24.70 -26.92
CA MET A 105 -2.86 -25.12 -26.61
C MET A 105 -3.43 -26.02 -27.73
N ASP A 106 -3.07 -25.79 -28.99
CA ASP A 106 -3.42 -26.63 -30.14
C ASP A 106 -2.68 -27.98 -30.07
N PRO A 107 -3.40 -29.11 -30.02
CA PRO A 107 -2.80 -30.45 -30.05
C PRO A 107 -1.95 -30.75 -31.29
N ASN A 108 -1.99 -29.92 -32.33
CA ASN A 108 -1.15 -30.02 -33.52
C ASN A 108 -0.15 -28.85 -33.67
N GLY A 109 -0.13 -27.88 -32.75
CA GLY A 109 0.76 -26.71 -32.82
C GLY A 109 2.19 -26.97 -32.31
N CYS A 110 2.54 -28.21 -32.00
CA CYS A 110 3.86 -28.55 -31.48
C CYS A 110 4.93 -28.55 -32.57
N TYR A 111 6.01 -27.83 -32.30
CA TYR A 111 7.15 -27.68 -33.20
C TYR A 111 8.45 -28.15 -32.55
N ASP A 112 9.46 -28.40 -33.38
CA ASP A 112 10.82 -28.63 -32.90
C ASP A 112 11.45 -27.32 -32.46
N TYR A 113 11.71 -27.18 -31.16
CA TYR A 113 12.34 -25.99 -30.60
C TYR A 113 13.87 -26.16 -30.43
N SER A 114 14.44 -27.32 -30.79
CA SER A 114 15.88 -27.53 -30.79
C SER A 114 16.50 -26.77 -31.98
N GLY A 115 17.03 -25.59 -31.69
CA GLY A 115 17.47 -24.59 -32.68
C GLY A 115 17.07 -23.16 -32.29
N SER A 116 16.11 -23.02 -31.37
CA SER A 116 15.78 -21.75 -30.70
C SER A 116 16.62 -21.59 -29.43
N ALA A 117 17.93 -21.41 -29.59
CA ALA A 117 18.70 -20.76 -28.55
C ALA A 117 18.16 -19.31 -28.47
N PHE A 118 17.72 -18.89 -27.29
CA PHE A 118 17.71 -17.47 -26.97
C PHE A 118 19.18 -17.06 -26.91
N ALA A 119 19.73 -16.74 -28.07
CA ALA A 119 20.94 -15.94 -28.11
C ALA A 119 20.51 -14.55 -27.62
N ASP A 120 21.13 -14.11 -26.53
CA ASP A 120 21.26 -12.67 -26.32
C ASP A 120 21.93 -12.07 -27.57
N ALA A 121 21.78 -10.78 -27.81
CA ALA A 121 22.18 -10.15 -29.09
C ALA A 121 23.67 -10.35 -29.49
N ASP A 122 24.50 -10.95 -28.62
CA ASP A 122 25.94 -11.15 -28.78
C ASP A 122 26.42 -12.61 -28.75
N ASP A 123 25.55 -13.64 -28.77
CA ASP A 123 26.02 -15.04 -28.76
C ASP A 123 26.31 -15.57 -30.19
N PRO A 124 27.56 -15.97 -30.52
CA PRO A 124 27.89 -16.50 -31.84
C PRO A 124 27.36 -17.93 -32.04
N VAL A 125 26.70 -18.16 -33.18
CA VAL A 125 26.26 -19.50 -33.60
C VAL A 125 27.44 -20.28 -34.16
N GLU A 126 27.99 -21.22 -33.39
CA GLU A 126 29.05 -22.13 -33.86
C GLU A 126 28.49 -23.39 -34.53
N TYR A 127 29.00 -23.71 -35.73
CA TYR A 127 28.75 -24.96 -36.42
C TYR A 127 30.03 -25.78 -36.52
N ASN A 128 30.15 -26.86 -35.73
CA ASN A 128 31.35 -27.68 -35.70
C ASN A 128 31.17 -28.92 -36.61
N SER A 129 31.85 -28.95 -37.76
CA SER A 129 31.89 -30.08 -38.69
C SER A 129 33.31 -30.65 -38.78
N SER A 130 33.45 -31.97 -38.64
CA SER A 130 34.72 -32.68 -38.85
C SER A 130 35.00 -33.00 -40.33
N LEU A 131 34.18 -32.49 -41.25
CA LEU A 131 34.33 -32.62 -42.69
C LEU A 131 34.42 -31.26 -43.36
N ASP A 132 35.29 -31.19 -44.37
CA ASP A 132 35.54 -30.02 -45.22
C ASP A 132 34.29 -29.69 -46.06
N ILE A 133 33.60 -28.59 -45.70
CA ILE A 133 32.40 -28.10 -46.38
C ILE A 133 32.72 -27.08 -47.48
N SER A 134 33.73 -27.39 -48.29
CA SER A 134 34.03 -26.66 -49.51
C SER A 134 32.81 -26.55 -50.45
N GLY A 135 32.15 -25.37 -50.48
CA GLY A 135 31.33 -24.93 -51.62
C GLY A 135 29.80 -25.10 -51.54
N PHE A 136 29.19 -25.24 -50.37
CA PHE A 136 27.72 -25.07 -50.23
C PHE A 136 27.41 -23.66 -49.71
N GLN A 137 26.76 -22.83 -50.53
CA GLN A 137 26.19 -21.54 -50.13
C GLN A 137 24.69 -21.71 -49.90
N PHE A 138 24.21 -21.43 -48.68
CA PHE A 138 22.82 -21.01 -48.48
C PHE A 138 22.81 -19.48 -48.39
N ASP A 139 21.76 -18.87 -48.94
CA ASP A 139 21.55 -17.43 -48.92
C ASP A 139 21.19 -17.02 -47.48
N VAL A 140 22.07 -16.25 -46.83
CA VAL A 140 21.81 -15.65 -45.52
C VAL A 140 21.76 -14.15 -45.76
N ASP A 141 20.55 -13.58 -45.79
CA ASP A 141 20.40 -12.14 -45.90
C ASP A 141 20.75 -11.51 -44.54
N GLY A 142 21.70 -10.56 -44.53
CA GLY A 142 22.12 -9.82 -43.33
C GLY A 142 23.45 -10.21 -42.68
N ALA A 143 24.20 -11.18 -43.19
CA ALA A 143 25.53 -11.54 -42.66
C ALA A 143 26.67 -11.04 -43.56
N SER A 144 27.63 -10.30 -42.99
CA SER A 144 28.88 -9.94 -43.67
C SER A 144 29.96 -10.99 -43.38
N THR A 145 30.54 -11.61 -44.40
CA THR A 145 31.73 -12.44 -44.24
C THR A 145 32.97 -11.55 -44.27
N SER A 146 33.74 -11.55 -43.17
CA SER A 146 35.08 -10.95 -43.11
C SER A 146 36.15 -12.04 -43.11
N GLY A 147 37.12 -11.92 -43.99
CA GLY A 147 38.41 -12.63 -43.87
C GLY A 147 38.50 -13.94 -44.63
N GLY A 148 38.66 -13.86 -45.95
CA GLY A 148 39.32 -14.92 -46.71
C GLY A 148 40.54 -14.35 -47.40
N ASP A 149 41.73 -14.43 -46.78
CA ASP A 149 42.98 -14.36 -47.55
C ASP A 149 44.16 -15.07 -46.89
N ARG A 150 45.16 -15.33 -47.74
CA ARG A 150 46.22 -16.35 -47.70
C ARG A 150 47.49 -15.93 -46.93
N ASP A 151 48.22 -16.91 -46.38
CA ASP A 151 49.65 -17.29 -46.61
C ASP A 151 50.25 -17.98 -45.35
N PRO A 152 50.96 -19.14 -45.41
CA PRO A 152 51.31 -19.92 -44.21
C PRO A 152 52.76 -19.70 -43.68
N GLU A 153 53.42 -18.57 -43.95
CA GLU A 153 54.78 -18.32 -43.42
C GLU A 153 55.04 -16.86 -43.01
N LEU A 154 54.39 -16.37 -41.94
CA LEU A 154 54.83 -15.22 -41.11
C LEU A 154 54.18 -15.37 -39.73
N VAL A 155 54.96 -15.31 -38.64
CA VAL A 155 54.45 -15.25 -37.26
C VAL A 155 54.85 -13.88 -36.74
N GLU A 156 53.87 -13.00 -36.51
CA GLU A 156 54.04 -11.64 -35.97
C GLU A 156 54.01 -11.65 -34.42
N ASP A 157 54.76 -10.75 -33.78
CA ASP A 157 54.92 -10.53 -32.32
C ASP A 157 54.39 -9.13 -31.94
N CYS A 158 54.11 -8.85 -30.67
CA CYS A 158 53.58 -7.61 -30.08
C CYS A 158 54.39 -6.32 -30.36
N SER A 159 55.42 -6.39 -31.21
CA SER A 159 56.17 -5.25 -31.75
C SER A 159 55.73 -4.84 -33.16
N ASP A 160 54.84 -5.63 -33.78
CA ASP A 160 54.40 -5.47 -35.16
C ASP A 160 53.19 -4.54 -35.28
N GLU A 161 52.94 -4.03 -36.49
CA GLU A 161 51.89 -3.02 -36.74
C GLU A 161 50.48 -3.60 -36.51
N TYR A 162 50.32 -4.94 -36.52
CA TYR A 162 49.07 -5.67 -36.25
C TYR A 162 49.31 -7.05 -35.58
N PRO A 163 49.51 -7.12 -34.24
CA PRO A 163 49.93 -8.34 -33.55
C PRO A 163 48.87 -9.45 -33.47
N ASP A 164 49.30 -10.72 -33.50
CA ASP A 164 48.48 -11.89 -33.14
C ASP A 164 48.84 -12.46 -31.74
N CYS A 165 47.80 -12.76 -30.95
CA CYS A 165 47.87 -12.98 -29.50
C CYS A 165 47.91 -14.48 -29.15
N PHE A 166 48.79 -15.28 -29.78
CA PHE A 166 48.70 -16.76 -29.71
C PHE A 166 49.34 -17.44 -28.49
N GLU A 167 50.24 -16.79 -27.74
CA GLU A 167 50.61 -17.24 -26.37
C GLU A 167 50.25 -16.22 -25.28
N ASN A 168 49.57 -15.15 -25.66
CA ASN A 168 49.34 -13.95 -24.86
C ASN A 168 47.88 -13.57 -25.00
N TYR A 169 47.06 -13.84 -23.99
CA TYR A 169 45.64 -13.53 -24.07
C TYR A 169 45.44 -12.01 -24.25
N VAL A 170 44.56 -11.62 -25.17
CA VAL A 170 43.99 -10.26 -25.14
C VAL A 170 43.11 -10.19 -23.92
N ASP A 171 43.32 -9.16 -23.11
CA ASP A 171 42.44 -8.88 -21.98
C ASP A 171 41.08 -8.35 -22.46
N GLU A 172 40.17 -8.11 -21.52
CA GLU A 172 38.82 -7.59 -21.78
C GLU A 172 38.83 -6.19 -22.42
N CYS A 173 39.98 -5.52 -22.47
CA CYS A 173 40.21 -4.24 -23.13
C CYS A 173 40.84 -4.34 -24.52
N GLY A 174 41.12 -5.57 -24.98
CA GLY A 174 41.77 -5.79 -26.26
C GLY A 174 43.26 -5.43 -26.24
N GLU A 175 43.87 -5.30 -25.06
CA GLU A 175 45.32 -5.16 -24.92
C GLU A 175 45.99 -6.53 -24.78
N CYS A 176 46.99 -6.79 -25.62
CA CYS A 176 47.69 -8.07 -25.66
C CYS A 176 48.63 -8.15 -24.42
N ASN A 177 48.45 -9.17 -23.55
CA ASN A 177 49.08 -9.26 -22.22
C ASN A 177 48.72 -8.13 -21.23
N GLY A 178 47.59 -7.45 -21.43
CA GLY A 178 47.09 -6.51 -20.44
C GLY A 178 46.49 -7.23 -19.22
N ASP A 179 46.33 -6.50 -18.12
CA ASP A 179 45.70 -7.00 -16.89
C ASP A 179 44.16 -6.88 -16.94
N GLY A 180 43.59 -6.39 -18.05
CA GLY A 180 42.18 -6.00 -18.16
C GLY A 180 41.91 -4.64 -17.54
N PRO A 181 40.65 -4.16 -17.63
CA PRO A 181 40.27 -2.99 -16.86
C PRO A 181 40.31 -3.34 -15.38
N ALA A 182 40.71 -2.37 -14.54
CA ALA A 182 40.58 -2.54 -13.10
C ALA A 182 39.12 -2.82 -12.73
N GLU A 183 38.87 -3.65 -11.71
CA GLU A 183 37.51 -3.95 -11.24
C GLU A 183 36.69 -2.65 -11.11
N HIS A 184 35.50 -2.61 -11.72
CA HIS A 184 34.57 -1.48 -11.76
C HIS A 184 34.97 -0.26 -12.60
N TYR A 185 36.00 -0.37 -13.44
CA TYR A 185 36.32 0.62 -14.47
C TYR A 185 36.12 0.03 -15.87
N ASP A 186 35.87 0.88 -16.85
CA ASP A 186 35.99 0.52 -18.26
C ASP A 186 37.45 0.66 -18.73
N CYS A 187 37.70 0.27 -19.97
CA CYS A 187 39.02 0.28 -20.58
C CYS A 187 39.60 1.68 -20.83
N ASP A 188 38.76 2.72 -20.78
CA ASP A 188 39.18 4.11 -20.87
C ASP A 188 39.46 4.72 -19.47
N GLY A 189 39.28 3.92 -18.40
CA GLY A 189 39.46 4.34 -17.02
C GLY A 189 38.27 5.11 -16.44
N ASN A 190 37.08 5.03 -17.05
CA ASN A 190 35.86 5.57 -16.47
C ASN A 190 35.26 4.59 -15.47
N CYS A 191 34.73 5.10 -14.37
CA CYS A 191 34.05 4.28 -13.37
C CYS A 191 32.71 3.75 -13.93
N LEU A 192 32.50 2.43 -13.88
CA LEU A 192 31.28 1.74 -14.30
C LEU A 192 30.20 1.70 -13.20
N VAL A 193 30.53 2.15 -11.98
CA VAL A 193 29.61 2.30 -10.83
C VAL A 193 29.45 3.78 -10.46
N GLU A 194 28.54 4.10 -9.54
CA GLU A 194 28.37 5.49 -9.07
C GLU A 194 29.66 6.04 -8.45
N LEU A 195 29.95 7.32 -8.66
CA LEU A 195 31.09 8.03 -8.08
C LEU A 195 30.73 8.56 -6.68
N ASP A 196 31.70 8.56 -5.77
CA ASP A 196 31.55 9.22 -4.47
C ASP A 196 31.53 10.76 -4.59
N CYS A 197 31.25 11.47 -3.49
CA CYS A 197 31.09 12.92 -3.48
C CYS A 197 32.35 13.76 -3.86
N ALA A 198 33.53 13.15 -4.02
CA ALA A 198 34.72 13.79 -4.58
C ALA A 198 35.20 13.17 -5.90
N GLY A 199 34.39 12.30 -6.51
CA GLY A 199 34.63 11.81 -7.86
C GLY A 199 35.59 10.63 -7.96
N ASN A 200 35.77 9.83 -6.89
CA ASN A 200 36.47 8.55 -6.93
C ASN A 200 35.47 7.39 -7.10
N CYS A 201 35.90 6.34 -7.79
CA CYS A 201 35.20 5.04 -7.82
C CYS A 201 35.45 4.29 -6.50
N CYS A 202 34.55 3.39 -6.07
CA CYS A 202 34.57 2.76 -4.74
C CYS A 202 35.91 2.12 -4.32
N VAL A 203 36.13 2.03 -2.99
CA VAL A 203 37.29 1.36 -2.37
C VAL A 203 36.90 -0.08 -1.98
N ILE A 204 37.74 -1.06 -2.35
CA ILE A 204 37.50 -2.49 -2.04
C ILE A 204 37.94 -2.82 -0.60
N GLY A 205 37.06 -3.50 0.15
CA GLY A 205 37.36 -4.18 1.42
C GLY A 205 37.22 -5.70 1.31
N GLU A 206 37.54 -6.44 2.39
CA GLU A 206 37.48 -7.91 2.43
C GLU A 206 36.06 -8.48 2.18
N GLU A 207 35.00 -7.65 2.25
CA GLU A 207 33.60 -8.03 1.98
C GLU A 207 32.97 -7.34 0.76
N GLY A 208 33.74 -6.64 -0.10
CA GLY A 208 33.26 -6.03 -1.35
C GLY A 208 33.45 -4.51 -1.45
N CYS A 209 32.82 -3.87 -2.45
CA CYS A 209 32.78 -2.40 -2.56
C CYS A 209 31.92 -1.81 -1.46
N TYR A 210 32.54 -1.02 -0.59
CA TYR A 210 31.84 -0.25 0.43
C TYR A 210 32.25 1.20 0.30
N TRP A 211 31.25 2.06 0.32
CA TRP A 211 31.46 3.44 0.64
C TRP A 211 31.57 3.50 2.17
N GLN A 212 32.59 4.13 2.77
CA GLN A 212 32.45 4.63 4.15
C GLN A 212 31.50 5.84 4.11
N GLU A 213 30.28 5.62 3.63
CA GLU A 213 29.17 6.56 3.61
C GLU A 213 28.41 6.31 4.87
N THR A 214 29.04 6.71 5.95
CA THR A 214 28.47 6.46 7.24
C THR A 214 27.60 7.71 7.50
N GLY A 215 26.32 7.55 7.15
CA GLY A 215 25.31 8.59 7.18
C GLY A 215 24.80 8.86 8.61
N PRO A 216 24.42 10.09 8.95
CA PRO A 216 24.84 10.66 10.24
C PRO A 216 23.82 10.52 11.35
N CYS A 217 22.89 9.59 11.24
CA CYS A 217 22.18 9.16 12.43
C CYS A 217 23.00 8.11 13.25
N GLY A 218 24.28 7.88 12.93
CA GLY A 218 25.16 7.02 13.74
C GLY A 218 26.40 6.41 13.06
N GLU A 219 26.74 6.86 11.86
CA GLU A 219 27.81 6.31 11.04
C GLU A 219 28.69 7.56 10.58
N GLU A 220 30.04 7.49 10.43
CA GLU A 220 30.98 8.59 10.02
C GLU A 220 30.66 9.34 8.69
N GLY A 221 30.49 10.67 8.73
CA GLY A 221 30.66 11.55 7.56
C GLY A 221 31.49 12.78 7.96
N PRO A 222 32.29 13.44 7.08
CA PRO A 222 32.53 13.25 5.66
C PRO A 222 33.98 12.82 5.40
N ASN A 223 34.19 11.53 5.19
CA ASN A 223 35.13 11.19 4.13
C ASN A 223 34.41 11.64 2.85
N ASN A 224 34.95 12.66 2.18
CA ASN A 224 34.63 12.98 0.78
C ASN A 224 33.48 13.97 0.42
N GLY A 225 32.92 14.76 1.34
CA GLY A 225 32.10 15.94 0.98
C GLY A 225 30.57 15.83 1.14
N THR A 226 30.07 14.82 1.86
CA THR A 226 28.67 14.72 2.32
C THR A 226 28.36 15.59 3.54
N ASP A 227 27.08 15.89 3.74
CA ASP A 227 26.55 16.59 4.91
C ASP A 227 26.06 15.62 6.01
N SER A 228 25.54 16.13 7.13
CA SER A 228 24.96 15.36 8.24
C SER A 228 23.69 14.57 7.87
N CYS A 229 23.30 14.56 6.60
CA CYS A 229 22.19 13.79 6.05
C CYS A 229 22.64 12.83 4.94
N GLY A 230 23.95 12.73 4.68
CA GLY A 230 24.49 11.92 3.59
C GLY A 230 24.37 12.57 2.21
N VAL A 231 24.08 13.88 2.13
CA VAL A 231 23.91 14.59 0.86
C VAL A 231 25.23 15.25 0.45
N CYS A 232 25.77 14.93 -0.74
CA CYS A 232 26.96 15.61 -1.28
C CYS A 232 26.74 17.14 -1.36
N GLY A 233 27.58 17.92 -0.67
CA GLY A 233 27.46 19.39 -0.64
C GLY A 233 26.16 19.93 -0.04
N GLY A 234 25.45 19.11 0.73
CA GLY A 234 24.22 19.51 1.43
C GLY A 234 24.48 20.47 2.61
N ASP A 235 23.40 21.05 3.12
CA ASP A 235 23.41 22.05 4.21
C ASP A 235 22.76 21.54 5.50
N ASN A 236 22.62 20.22 5.64
CA ASN A 236 21.98 19.53 6.75
C ASN A 236 20.45 19.71 6.86
N SER A 237 19.80 20.37 5.90
CA SER A 237 18.35 20.64 5.98
C SER A 237 17.46 19.46 5.62
N SER A 238 17.97 18.49 4.84
CA SER A 238 17.17 17.39 4.30
C SER A 238 16.73 16.34 5.33
N CYS A 239 17.43 16.26 6.46
CA CYS A 239 17.14 15.36 7.58
C CYS A 239 17.03 16.10 8.92
N ALA A 240 16.90 17.44 8.89
CA ALA A 240 16.65 18.24 10.07
C ALA A 240 15.23 17.98 10.59
N ASP A 241 15.12 17.83 11.90
CA ASP A 241 13.84 17.79 12.62
C ASP A 241 13.21 19.20 12.74
N CYS A 242 12.15 19.29 13.53
CA CYS A 242 11.47 20.56 13.79
C CYS A 242 12.32 21.59 14.57
N ALA A 243 13.41 21.17 15.23
CA ALA A 243 14.35 22.03 15.94
C ALA A 243 15.49 22.49 15.03
N GLY A 244 15.49 22.05 13.76
CA GLY A 244 16.57 22.32 12.81
C GLY A 244 17.81 21.47 13.08
N VAL A 245 17.67 20.39 13.85
CA VAL A 245 18.74 19.49 14.22
C VAL A 245 18.64 18.21 13.37
N PRO A 246 19.65 17.92 12.55
CA PRO A 246 19.71 16.67 11.78
C PRO A 246 19.60 15.44 12.67
N CYS A 247 18.81 14.44 12.24
CA CYS A 247 18.74 13.11 12.88
C CYS A 247 18.44 13.13 14.40
N SER A 248 17.69 14.12 14.87
CA SER A 248 17.29 14.23 16.28
C SER A 248 15.89 13.62 16.48
N ASP A 249 15.62 13.16 17.71
CA ASP A 249 14.36 12.53 18.10
C ASP A 249 13.24 13.57 18.40
N ALA A 250 13.53 14.87 18.26
CA ALA A 250 12.55 15.92 18.54
C ALA A 250 11.38 15.89 17.57
N TYR A 251 10.17 16.04 18.11
CA TYR A 251 8.93 16.13 17.35
C TYR A 251 8.11 17.33 17.80
N VAL A 252 7.23 17.80 16.92
CA VAL A 252 6.29 18.87 17.28
C VAL A 252 5.15 18.25 18.08
N ASP A 253 5.02 18.65 19.34
CA ASP A 253 3.89 18.26 20.19
C ASP A 253 2.59 18.97 19.75
N ASN A 254 1.46 18.61 20.36
CA ASN A 254 0.17 19.20 20.01
C ASN A 254 0.03 20.69 20.44
N CYS A 255 1.02 21.23 21.15
CA CYS A 255 1.13 22.64 21.50
C CYS A 255 2.10 23.42 20.63
N GLY A 256 2.70 22.77 19.64
CA GLY A 256 3.63 23.40 18.70
C GLY A 256 5.05 23.57 19.25
N VAL A 257 5.37 22.95 20.39
CA VAL A 257 6.72 22.88 20.92
C VAL A 257 7.44 21.74 20.23
N CYS A 258 8.68 21.99 19.80
CA CYS A 258 9.51 20.96 19.18
C CYS A 258 10.62 20.53 20.14
N ASP A 259 10.45 19.37 20.77
CA ASP A 259 11.46 18.69 21.56
C ASP A 259 11.09 17.20 21.73
N ASP A 260 11.80 16.48 22.59
CA ASP A 260 11.59 15.08 22.95
C ASP A 260 11.26 14.90 24.45
N ASP A 261 10.85 15.99 25.14
CA ASP A 261 10.58 15.99 26.57
C ASP A 261 9.08 15.73 26.85
N PRO A 262 8.67 14.48 27.12
CA PRO A 262 7.26 14.17 27.37
C PRO A 262 6.70 14.83 28.64
N THR A 263 7.53 15.51 29.45
CA THR A 263 7.08 16.23 30.64
C THR A 263 6.55 17.61 30.35
N ASN A 264 6.87 18.18 29.18
CA ASN A 264 6.31 19.46 28.73
C ASN A 264 5.26 19.30 27.62
N ASP A 265 5.09 18.07 27.08
CA ASP A 265 4.00 17.68 26.20
C ASP A 265 2.66 18.08 26.82
N CYS A 266 1.95 18.98 26.16
CA CYS A 266 0.69 19.46 26.68
C CYS A 266 -0.42 18.40 26.59
N VAL A 267 -1.33 18.45 27.55
CA VAL A 267 -2.52 17.61 27.57
C VAL A 267 -3.69 18.31 26.88
N GLN A 268 -4.58 17.52 26.31
CA GLN A 268 -5.83 18.02 25.75
C GLN A 268 -6.80 18.33 26.91
N GLY A 269 -7.31 19.56 26.95
CA GLY A 269 -8.37 19.95 27.87
C GLY A 269 -9.70 19.29 27.53
N CYS A 270 -10.67 19.42 28.43
CA CYS A 270 -12.03 18.87 28.23
C CYS A 270 -12.79 19.52 27.05
N ASP A 271 -12.35 20.70 26.59
CA ASP A 271 -12.87 21.44 25.44
C ASP A 271 -12.25 20.99 24.11
N GLY A 272 -11.33 20.03 24.17
CA GLY A 272 -10.57 19.53 23.02
C GLY A 272 -9.38 20.41 22.62
N VAL A 273 -9.08 21.48 23.38
CA VAL A 273 -7.95 22.37 23.11
C VAL A 273 -6.71 21.88 23.84
N TRP A 274 -5.64 21.65 23.07
CA TRP A 274 -4.33 21.26 23.60
C TRP A 274 -3.69 22.43 24.35
N GLY A 275 -3.31 22.20 25.62
CA GLY A 275 -2.70 23.23 26.48
C GLY A 275 -3.65 24.36 26.93
N GLY A 276 -4.97 24.20 26.74
CA GLY A 276 -5.98 25.21 27.07
C GLY A 276 -6.24 25.40 28.57
N GLY A 277 -5.96 24.38 29.39
CA GLY A 277 -6.14 24.42 30.84
C GLY A 277 -7.60 24.32 31.30
N ALA A 278 -8.53 23.98 30.39
CA ALA A 278 -9.93 23.75 30.71
C ALA A 278 -10.10 22.44 31.48
N GLU A 279 -10.78 22.51 32.62
CA GLU A 279 -10.97 21.39 33.54
C GLU A 279 -12.44 21.03 33.68
N ILE A 280 -12.72 19.77 34.00
CA ILE A 280 -14.08 19.32 34.31
C ILE A 280 -14.44 19.75 35.73
N ASP A 281 -15.60 20.38 35.91
CA ASP A 281 -16.14 20.73 37.22
C ASP A 281 -16.77 19.53 37.96
N GLU A 282 -17.30 19.75 39.17
CA GLU A 282 -17.95 18.69 39.96
C GLU A 282 -19.20 18.10 39.28
N CYS A 283 -19.80 18.81 38.32
CA CYS A 283 -20.98 18.41 37.55
C CYS A 283 -20.65 17.66 36.26
N GLY A 284 -19.36 17.52 35.92
CA GLY A 284 -18.96 16.90 34.67
C GLY A 284 -18.96 17.86 33.48
N VAL A 285 -19.12 19.16 33.70
CA VAL A 285 -19.15 20.21 32.67
C VAL A 285 -17.74 20.81 32.51
N CYS A 286 -17.30 20.94 31.27
CA CYS A 286 -16.00 21.54 30.96
C CYS A 286 -16.00 23.05 31.21
N ASP A 287 -15.05 23.55 32.01
CA ASP A 287 -15.01 24.94 32.52
C ASP A 287 -16.34 25.40 33.15
N GLY A 288 -17.10 24.45 33.70
CA GLY A 288 -18.30 24.75 34.47
C GLY A 288 -17.95 25.40 35.81
N ASP A 289 -18.94 26.10 36.37
CA ASP A 289 -18.84 26.75 37.69
C ASP A 289 -19.48 25.90 38.81
N GLY A 290 -19.85 24.66 38.51
CA GLY A 290 -20.50 23.74 39.44
C GLY A 290 -21.98 24.03 39.69
N SER A 291 -22.60 25.00 39.00
CA SER A 291 -23.99 25.37 39.27
C SER A 291 -25.02 24.43 38.63
N SER A 292 -24.67 23.72 37.56
CA SER A 292 -25.64 22.92 36.77
C SER A 292 -26.07 21.61 37.43
N CYS A 293 -25.48 21.27 38.56
CA CYS A 293 -25.85 20.12 39.38
C CYS A 293 -25.91 20.51 40.86
N ALA A 294 -25.98 21.81 41.14
CA ALA A 294 -26.24 22.29 42.47
C ALA A 294 -27.69 21.96 42.85
N ASP A 295 -27.84 21.55 44.09
CA ASP A 295 -29.09 21.19 44.77
C ASP A 295 -28.84 21.68 46.21
N THR A 296 -29.22 22.92 46.45
CA THR A 296 -28.73 23.70 47.59
C THR A 296 -29.42 23.33 48.91
N ASP A 297 -30.70 22.96 48.87
CA ASP A 297 -31.52 22.48 50.01
C ASP A 297 -31.57 20.95 50.11
N GLY A 298 -31.26 20.21 49.04
CA GLY A 298 -31.09 18.76 49.06
C GLY A 298 -32.40 17.98 48.96
N ASP A 299 -33.43 18.52 48.31
CA ASP A 299 -34.72 17.87 48.13
C ASP A 299 -34.79 16.94 46.90
N GLY A 300 -33.86 17.10 45.95
CA GLY A 300 -33.76 16.28 44.75
C GLY A 300 -34.04 17.02 43.45
N CYS A 301 -34.42 18.29 43.51
CA CYS A 301 -34.46 19.20 42.36
C CYS A 301 -33.11 19.93 42.21
N THR A 302 -32.73 20.28 40.97
CA THR A 302 -31.50 21.07 40.75
C THR A 302 -31.85 22.55 40.72
N ASP A 303 -30.96 23.40 41.26
CA ASP A 303 -31.14 24.86 41.40
C ASP A 303 -31.55 25.58 40.09
N ASP A 304 -31.38 24.96 38.91
CA ASP A 304 -31.72 25.51 37.60
C ASP A 304 -33.16 25.25 37.14
N ILE A 305 -33.83 24.24 37.69
CA ILE A 305 -35.24 23.90 37.43
C ILE A 305 -36.14 24.12 38.64
N ASP A 306 -35.54 24.15 39.82
CA ASP A 306 -36.15 24.47 41.11
C ASP A 306 -36.58 25.95 41.16
N ASP A 307 -37.87 26.20 41.44
CA ASP A 307 -38.41 27.55 41.52
C ASP A 307 -38.27 28.20 42.91
N ALA A 308 -37.87 27.44 43.94
CA ALA A 308 -37.50 27.86 45.28
C ALA A 308 -36.16 27.27 45.82
N PRO A 309 -34.98 27.53 45.20
CA PRO A 309 -33.70 26.80 45.39
C PRO A 309 -32.97 26.86 46.75
N MET A 310 -33.66 27.22 47.81
CA MET A 310 -33.13 27.38 49.16
C MET A 310 -34.09 26.84 50.23
N GLU A 311 -35.26 26.34 49.85
CA GLU A 311 -36.31 25.84 50.74
C GLU A 311 -36.48 24.34 50.44
N TRP A 312 -36.41 23.52 51.48
CA TRP A 312 -36.61 22.08 51.29
C TRP A 312 -38.10 21.80 51.13
N ASP A 313 -38.49 21.14 50.03
CA ASP A 313 -39.90 20.91 49.73
C ASP A 313 -40.40 19.45 49.81
N ASP A 314 -41.72 19.30 49.93
CA ASP A 314 -42.43 18.02 49.84
C ASP A 314 -42.79 17.60 48.40
N ASP A 315 -43.44 16.44 48.28
CA ASP A 315 -43.91 15.78 47.04
C ASP A 315 -45.39 15.53 47.33
N TYR A 316 -46.24 16.53 47.04
CA TYR A 316 -47.62 16.63 47.52
C TYR A 316 -48.45 15.44 47.04
N ASP A 317 -48.34 15.10 45.76
CA ASP A 317 -49.09 14.03 45.12
C ASP A 317 -48.45 12.62 45.26
N ALA A 318 -47.22 12.56 45.74
CA ALA A 318 -46.41 11.36 45.90
C ALA A 318 -46.07 10.62 44.59
N ASP A 319 -45.90 11.34 43.48
CA ASP A 319 -45.50 10.77 42.19
C ASP A 319 -43.97 10.51 42.09
N GLY A 320 -43.20 11.17 42.97
CA GLY A 320 -41.76 11.05 43.10
C GLY A 320 -40.95 12.18 42.47
N LEU A 321 -41.61 13.22 41.95
CA LEU A 321 -41.04 14.55 41.68
C LEU A 321 -41.37 15.47 42.88
N PRO A 322 -40.38 16.19 43.45
CA PRO A 322 -40.68 17.25 44.41
C PRO A 322 -41.39 18.42 43.73
N ASP A 323 -42.27 19.09 44.47
CA ASP A 323 -43.17 20.14 43.98
C ASP A 323 -42.38 21.27 43.26
N ASP A 324 -41.27 21.76 43.84
CA ASP A 324 -40.40 22.78 43.23
C ASP A 324 -39.83 22.44 41.82
N CYS A 325 -39.88 21.17 41.40
CA CYS A 325 -39.59 20.77 40.01
C CYS A 325 -40.64 19.84 39.37
N ASP A 326 -41.82 19.78 39.94
CA ASP A 326 -43.05 19.39 39.26
C ASP A 326 -43.66 20.62 38.55
N ALA A 327 -44.60 20.39 37.65
CA ALA A 327 -45.33 21.46 36.97
C ALA A 327 -46.85 21.36 37.22
N ASP A 328 -47.26 20.40 38.05
CA ASP A 328 -48.63 20.03 38.40
C ASP A 328 -48.59 19.31 39.77
N ASP A 329 -48.30 20.08 40.84
CA ASP A 329 -47.96 19.59 42.19
C ASP A 329 -49.00 18.63 42.81
N ASP A 330 -50.28 18.81 42.48
CA ASP A 330 -51.38 17.96 42.94
C ASP A 330 -51.92 16.96 41.91
N ASN A 331 -51.31 16.96 40.72
CA ASN A 331 -51.59 16.06 39.60
C ASN A 331 -53.07 16.02 39.21
N ASP A 332 -53.77 17.14 39.40
CA ASP A 332 -55.15 17.29 38.95
C ASP A 332 -55.24 17.60 37.44
N GLY A 333 -54.12 17.94 36.80
CA GLY A 333 -54.04 18.20 35.36
C GLY A 333 -54.11 19.67 34.99
N ALA A 334 -54.17 20.58 35.95
CA ALA A 334 -53.91 22.00 35.79
C ALA A 334 -52.46 22.32 36.16
N GLU A 335 -51.70 22.93 35.23
CA GLU A 335 -50.33 23.35 35.53
C GLU A 335 -50.32 24.43 36.64
N ASP A 336 -49.34 24.45 37.55
CA ASP A 336 -49.32 25.37 38.73
C ASP A 336 -49.47 26.85 38.33
N SER A 337 -48.94 27.21 37.16
CA SER A 337 -49.05 28.57 36.61
C SER A 337 -50.49 28.99 36.22
N ALA A 338 -51.36 28.00 36.04
CA ALA A 338 -52.77 28.12 35.72
C ALA A 338 -53.69 27.62 36.86
N ASP A 339 -53.12 27.02 37.90
CA ASP A 339 -53.79 26.57 39.10
C ASP A 339 -53.95 27.71 40.12
N SER A 340 -55.11 27.79 40.77
CA SER A 340 -55.38 28.76 41.83
C SER A 340 -54.89 28.31 43.21
N ASN A 341 -54.59 27.02 43.35
CA ASN A 341 -54.12 26.32 44.53
C ASN A 341 -53.48 24.96 44.16
N ASP A 342 -52.26 25.04 43.63
CA ASP A 342 -51.30 23.97 43.32
C ASP A 342 -51.24 22.76 44.30
N ASN A 343 -51.57 22.97 45.57
CA ASN A 343 -51.51 21.95 46.62
C ASN A 343 -52.90 21.40 47.05
N ASN A 344 -53.85 21.25 46.14
CA ASN A 344 -55.17 20.70 46.44
C ASN A 344 -55.94 20.33 45.17
N GLU A 345 -55.99 19.02 44.90
CA GLU A 345 -56.45 18.44 43.64
C GLU A 345 -57.93 18.71 43.28
N TYR A 346 -58.67 19.40 44.15
CA TYR A 346 -60.08 19.75 43.97
C TYR A 346 -60.31 21.25 43.70
N VAL A 347 -59.26 22.05 43.56
CA VAL A 347 -59.36 23.53 43.43
C VAL A 347 -58.31 24.07 42.46
N CYS A 348 -58.70 24.29 41.21
CA CYS A 348 -57.80 24.80 40.16
C CYS A 348 -58.31 26.10 39.51
N SER A 349 -59.50 26.12 38.93
CA SER A 349 -60.01 27.29 38.18
C SER A 349 -61.52 27.20 37.91
N ASP A 350 -62.10 28.23 37.29
CA ASP A 350 -63.52 28.28 36.86
C ASP A 350 -63.55 28.92 35.46
N ILE A 351 -63.05 28.18 34.47
CA ILE A 351 -62.81 28.68 33.11
C ILE A 351 -64.12 28.85 32.35
N ASP A 352 -65.08 27.94 32.55
CA ASP A 352 -66.35 27.98 31.84
C ASP A 352 -67.38 28.93 32.52
N GLY A 353 -67.12 29.33 33.77
CA GLY A 353 -67.86 30.34 34.51
C GLY A 353 -69.17 29.83 35.08
N ASP A 354 -69.30 28.52 35.29
CA ASP A 354 -70.50 27.86 35.80
C ASP A 354 -70.57 27.81 37.34
N THR A 355 -69.56 28.38 38.02
CA THR A 355 -69.40 28.50 39.48
C THR A 355 -68.90 27.25 40.22
N CYS A 356 -68.79 26.10 39.55
CA CYS A 356 -67.95 25.04 40.06
C CYS A 356 -66.48 25.34 39.84
N ASP A 357 -65.66 24.63 40.59
CA ASP A 357 -64.23 24.58 40.31
C ASP A 357 -63.98 23.46 39.30
N ASP A 358 -63.29 23.77 38.19
CA ASP A 358 -62.99 22.89 37.05
C ASP A 358 -62.33 21.56 37.49
N CYS A 359 -61.74 21.51 38.69
CA CYS A 359 -61.06 20.33 39.24
C CYS A 359 -61.81 19.65 40.39
N SER A 360 -63.05 20.02 40.70
CA SER A 360 -63.80 19.51 41.87
C SER A 360 -63.92 17.98 42.01
N PHE A 361 -63.60 17.21 40.96
CA PHE A 361 -63.54 15.75 41.00
C PHE A 361 -62.14 15.15 41.18
N GLY A 362 -61.12 15.95 41.49
CA GLY A 362 -59.73 15.49 41.56
C GLY A 362 -59.03 15.53 40.19
N SER A 363 -59.58 16.25 39.22
CA SER A 363 -59.02 16.34 37.88
C SER A 363 -59.64 17.47 37.06
N PHE A 364 -58.83 18.21 36.30
CA PHE A 364 -59.22 19.25 35.38
C PHE A 364 -60.18 18.76 34.28
N ASP A 365 -61.46 19.10 34.42
CA ASP A 365 -62.50 18.89 33.41
C ASP A 365 -63.55 20.01 33.46
N PRO A 366 -63.35 21.12 32.71
CA PRO A 366 -64.26 22.28 32.69
C PRO A 366 -65.68 22.03 32.16
N TYR A 367 -66.07 20.77 31.91
CA TYR A 367 -67.42 20.42 31.46
C TYR A 367 -68.09 19.37 32.36
N ASN A 368 -67.36 18.81 33.32
CA ASN A 368 -67.84 17.79 34.24
C ASN A 368 -67.09 17.91 35.57
N ASP A 369 -67.27 19.08 36.16
CA ASP A 369 -66.63 19.63 37.36
C ASP A 369 -67.64 19.87 38.48
N GLY A 370 -68.93 19.57 38.27
CA GLY A 370 -69.84 19.38 39.38
C GLY A 370 -71.26 19.03 38.99
N PRO A 371 -72.15 18.89 39.99
CA PRO A 371 -73.54 18.54 39.75
C PRO A 371 -74.36 19.75 39.27
N ASP A 372 -74.91 19.66 38.06
CA ASP A 372 -76.04 20.50 37.61
C ASP A 372 -77.33 19.65 37.52
N TYR A 373 -78.02 19.47 38.66
CA TYR A 373 -79.27 18.72 38.73
C TYR A 373 -80.45 19.44 38.08
N ASN A 374 -80.32 20.74 37.79
CA ASN A 374 -81.42 21.57 37.30
C ASN A 374 -81.27 21.95 35.81
N GLU A 375 -80.17 21.53 35.17
CA GLU A 375 -79.81 21.66 33.75
C GLU A 375 -79.80 23.13 33.27
N ASN A 376 -79.31 24.06 34.11
CA ASN A 376 -79.21 25.48 33.76
C ASN A 376 -77.82 25.93 33.31
N GLY A 377 -76.81 25.05 33.36
CA GLY A 377 -75.42 25.37 33.03
C GLY A 377 -74.70 26.21 34.08
N ILE A 378 -75.10 26.05 35.34
CA ILE A 378 -74.45 26.55 36.56
C ILE A 378 -74.54 25.41 37.57
N CYS A 379 -73.44 25.09 38.23
CA CYS A 379 -73.43 24.10 39.28
C CYS A 379 -74.42 24.39 40.44
N ASP A 380 -74.91 23.32 41.07
CA ASP A 380 -75.72 23.41 42.27
C ASP A 380 -74.85 23.63 43.53
N GLU A 381 -75.18 24.63 44.36
CA GLU A 381 -74.56 24.91 45.68
C GLU A 381 -74.77 23.83 46.75
#